data_AF-A0A6D2I322-F1
#
_entry.id   AF-A0A6D2I322-F1
#
_cell.length_a   1.000
_cell.length_b   1.000
_cell.length_c   1.000
_cell.angle_alpha   90.00
_cell.angle_beta   90.00
_cell.angle_gamma   90.00
#
_symmetry.space_group_name_H-M   'P 1'
#
loop_
_entity.id
_entity.type
_entity.pdbx_description
1 polymer ?
#
loop_
_entity_poly.entity_id
_entity_poly.type
_entity_poly.pdbx_seq_one_letter_code
_entity_poly.pdbx_strand_id
1 'polypeptide(L)'
;MTMLWRRRGEVLVKDRAVFVESAFTSLVASMYPVFKTCDDKSAFDWGNNVRSFVSDIPGSYVEVLDPYVDYNHKEAVVEAYMEPVVQSMPWILKRYMAPNVAKNISTTAYGWARTGGLYQNTRAGDCGPCAAKFLEMHTHGLHEEMSTVIDQDVDRFREKYAMDCYEEFVGKENVANK
;
A
#
# COMPACT_ATOMS: atom_id res chain seq x y z
N MET A 1 -3.27 -10.58 0.10
CA MET A 1 -4.30 -9.54 0.32
C MET A 1 -5.67 -10.08 0.65
N THR A 2 -6.12 -11.17 0.02
CA THR A 2 -7.45 -11.79 0.24
C THR A 2 -7.74 -12.07 1.72
N MET A 3 -6.75 -12.52 2.49
CA MET A 3 -6.87 -12.72 3.94
C MET A 3 -7.24 -11.43 4.70
N LEU A 4 -6.57 -10.30 4.42
CA LEU A 4 -6.87 -9.01 5.06
C LEU A 4 -8.26 -8.51 4.67
N TRP A 5 -8.64 -8.69 3.40
CA TRP A 5 -9.99 -8.38 2.92
C TRP A 5 -11.06 -9.24 3.62
N ARG A 6 -10.81 -10.53 3.82
CA ARG A 6 -11.73 -11.42 4.57
C ARG A 6 -11.94 -10.95 6.00
N ARG A 7 -10.88 -10.46 6.65
CA ARG A 7 -10.94 -9.98 8.04
C ARG A 7 -11.64 -8.63 8.17
N ARG A 8 -11.39 -7.73 7.20
CA ARG A 8 -11.69 -6.29 7.35
C ARG A 8 -12.56 -5.72 6.23
N GLY A 9 -13.08 -6.53 5.32
CA GLY A 9 -13.78 -6.08 4.12
C GLY A 9 -14.93 -5.13 4.41
N GLU A 10 -15.70 -5.36 5.47
CA GLU A 10 -16.77 -4.44 5.89
C GLU A 10 -16.25 -3.05 6.26
N VAL A 11 -15.15 -2.99 7.03
CA VAL A 11 -14.50 -1.74 7.43
C VAL A 11 -13.88 -1.05 6.21
N LEU A 12 -13.20 -1.81 5.35
CA LEU A 12 -12.59 -1.31 4.11
C LEU A 12 -13.65 -0.70 3.17
N VAL A 13 -14.80 -1.34 3.01
CA VAL A 13 -15.91 -0.81 2.21
C VAL A 13 -16.50 0.44 2.85
N LYS A 14 -16.74 0.41 4.18
CA LYS A 14 -17.28 1.55 4.93
C LYS A 14 -16.38 2.78 4.83
N ASP A 15 -15.08 2.60 5.01
CA ASP A 15 -14.10 3.68 5.09
C ASP A 15 -13.45 3.97 3.73
N ARG A 16 -13.98 3.39 2.65
CA ARG A 16 -13.50 3.54 1.26
C ARG A 16 -12.00 3.28 1.09
N ALA A 17 -11.49 2.30 1.83
CA ALA A 17 -10.10 1.88 1.78
C ALA A 17 -9.94 0.59 0.96
N VAL A 18 -8.80 0.45 0.29
CA VAL A 18 -8.41 -0.78 -0.41
C VAL A 18 -6.95 -1.06 -0.13
N PHE A 19 -6.63 -2.34 0.01
CA PHE A 19 -5.25 -2.77 0.06
C PHE A 19 -4.76 -3.14 -1.34
N VAL A 20 -3.64 -2.55 -1.75
CA VAL A 20 -3.01 -2.82 -3.06
C VAL A 20 -1.75 -3.66 -2.89
N GLU A 21 -1.61 -4.70 -3.69
CA GLU A 21 -0.46 -5.62 -3.64
C GLU A 21 0.87 -4.90 -3.96
N SER A 22 1.97 -5.35 -3.36
CA SER A 22 3.32 -4.79 -3.61
C SER A 22 3.78 -4.88 -5.06
N ALA A 23 3.20 -5.79 -5.84
CA ALA A 23 3.41 -5.88 -7.29
C ALA A 23 3.00 -4.58 -8.01
N PHE A 24 1.99 -3.86 -7.52
CA PHE A 24 1.56 -2.59 -8.10
C PHE A 24 2.64 -1.51 -7.99
N THR A 25 3.17 -1.28 -6.80
CA THR A 25 4.21 -0.26 -6.60
C THR A 25 5.50 -0.64 -7.32
N SER A 26 5.81 -1.93 -7.40
CA SER A 26 6.95 -2.45 -8.18
C SER A 26 6.77 -2.22 -9.68
N LEU A 27 5.55 -2.39 -10.21
CA LEU A 27 5.23 -2.14 -11.62
C LEU A 27 5.28 -0.64 -11.94
N VAL A 28 4.73 0.21 -11.08
CA VAL A 28 4.84 1.67 -11.23
C VAL A 28 6.31 2.09 -11.21
N ALA A 29 7.10 1.56 -10.29
CA ALA A 29 8.53 1.86 -10.19
C ALA A 29 9.32 1.40 -11.41
N SER A 30 9.01 0.24 -11.99
CA SER A 30 9.72 -0.26 -13.17
C SER A 30 9.43 0.56 -14.44
N MET A 31 8.22 1.12 -14.56
CA MET A 31 7.82 1.95 -15.70
C MET A 31 8.24 3.42 -15.55
N TYR A 32 8.49 3.87 -14.33
CA TYR A 32 8.79 5.26 -14.02
C TYR A 32 9.97 5.88 -14.80
N PRO A 33 11.11 5.19 -15.05
CA PRO A 33 12.19 5.77 -15.83
C PRO A 33 11.77 6.18 -17.24
N VAL A 34 10.93 5.38 -17.89
CA VAL A 34 10.41 5.67 -19.24
C VAL A 34 9.36 6.77 -19.19
N PHE A 35 8.48 6.73 -18.20
CA PHE A 35 7.48 7.79 -17.97
C PHE A 35 8.15 9.16 -17.72
N LYS A 36 9.22 9.19 -16.94
CA LYS A 36 9.93 10.42 -16.54
C LYS A 36 10.47 11.18 -17.75
N THR A 37 10.93 10.46 -18.77
CA THR A 37 11.47 11.01 -20.02
C THR A 37 10.45 11.12 -21.15
N CYS A 38 9.19 10.77 -20.90
CA CYS A 38 8.14 10.83 -21.92
C CYS A 38 7.72 12.28 -22.20
N ASP A 39 7.66 12.66 -23.48
CA ASP A 39 7.23 13.99 -23.91
C ASP A 39 5.74 14.23 -23.61
N ASP A 40 4.87 13.27 -23.96
CA ASP A 40 3.44 13.33 -23.67
C ASP A 40 3.05 12.35 -22.55
N LYS A 41 3.20 12.83 -21.31
CA LYS A 41 2.81 12.11 -20.10
C LYS A 41 1.31 11.79 -20.03
N SER A 42 0.46 12.53 -20.75
CA SER A 42 -0.99 12.32 -20.71
C SER A 42 -1.42 11.10 -21.53
N ALA A 43 -0.64 10.75 -22.56
CA ALA A 43 -0.88 9.59 -23.41
C ALA A 43 -0.11 8.34 -22.96
N PHE A 44 0.78 8.45 -21.96
CA PHE A 44 1.60 7.34 -21.48
C PHE A 44 0.74 6.12 -21.09
N ASP A 45 1.11 4.95 -21.62
CA ASP A 45 0.43 3.70 -21.33
C ASP A 45 1.12 2.98 -20.16
N TRP A 46 0.40 2.87 -19.05
CA TRP A 46 0.86 2.15 -17.85
C TRP A 46 0.56 0.64 -17.92
N GLY A 47 -0.03 0.18 -19.04
CA GLY A 47 -0.38 -1.21 -19.24
C GLY A 47 -1.66 -1.65 -18.52
N ASN A 48 -2.17 -2.81 -18.92
CA ASN A 48 -3.44 -3.33 -18.42
C ASN A 48 -3.44 -3.66 -16.93
N ASN A 49 -2.29 -4.06 -16.38
CA ASN A 49 -2.16 -4.41 -14.98
C ASN A 49 -2.37 -3.19 -14.08
N VAL A 50 -1.72 -2.05 -14.37
CA VAL A 50 -1.95 -0.80 -13.62
C VAL A 50 -3.40 -0.35 -13.76
N ARG A 51 -3.96 -0.42 -14.97
CA ARG A 51 -5.36 -0.06 -15.23
C ARG A 51 -6.35 -0.81 -14.34
N SER A 52 -6.12 -2.09 -14.06
CA SER A 52 -7.03 -2.89 -13.22
C SER A 52 -7.02 -2.52 -11.73
N PHE A 53 -6.01 -1.80 -11.23
CA PHE A 53 -5.91 -1.42 -9.82
C PHE A 53 -6.52 -0.05 -9.49
N VAL A 54 -6.85 0.74 -10.50
CA VAL A 54 -7.23 2.15 -10.34
C VAL A 54 -8.73 2.27 -10.09
N SER A 55 -9.09 2.40 -8.81
CA SER A 55 -10.40 2.88 -8.35
C SER A 55 -10.30 4.35 -7.93
N ASP A 56 -11.42 5.03 -7.69
CA ASP A 56 -11.45 6.44 -7.27
C ASP A 56 -10.70 6.63 -5.94
N ILE A 57 -9.42 7.05 -6.01
CA ILE A 57 -8.57 7.35 -4.87
C ILE A 57 -8.63 8.86 -4.62
N PRO A 58 -9.43 9.34 -3.64
CA PRO A 58 -9.37 10.73 -3.23
C PRO A 58 -8.07 10.97 -2.45
N GLY A 59 -7.33 12.01 -2.83
CA GLY A 59 -6.15 12.47 -2.08
C GLY A 59 -4.92 12.68 -2.96
N SER A 60 -4.01 13.51 -2.44
CA SER A 60 -2.75 13.88 -3.09
C SER A 60 -1.57 13.67 -2.16
N TYR A 61 -1.66 12.70 -1.26
CA TYR A 61 -0.70 12.47 -0.19
C TYR A 61 -0.49 10.98 0.07
N VAL A 62 0.75 10.59 0.32
CA VAL A 62 1.12 9.21 0.66
C VAL A 62 1.78 9.17 2.04
N GLU A 63 1.21 8.41 2.94
CA GLU A 63 1.80 8.14 4.25
C GLU A 63 2.65 6.86 4.21
N VAL A 64 3.87 6.92 4.74
CA VAL A 64 4.82 5.79 4.82
C VAL A 64 4.91 5.31 6.26
N LEU A 65 4.29 4.14 6.52
CA LEU A 65 4.32 3.45 7.80
C LEU A 65 5.54 2.51 7.83
N ASP A 66 6.70 3.03 8.29
CA ASP A 66 7.97 2.30 8.30
C ASP A 66 8.27 1.68 9.68
N PRO A 67 8.14 0.35 9.85
CA PRO A 67 8.48 -0.33 11.09
C PRO A 67 9.99 -0.53 11.28
N TYR A 68 10.85 -0.11 10.36
CA TYR A 68 12.30 -0.30 10.49
C TYR A 68 13.10 0.87 9.90
N VAL A 69 12.96 2.03 10.53
CA VAL A 69 13.57 3.28 10.08
C VAL A 69 15.10 3.18 9.96
N ASP A 70 15.76 2.48 10.87
CA ASP A 70 17.24 2.37 10.87
C ASP A 70 17.79 1.71 9.60
N TYR A 71 17.03 0.79 8.99
CA TYR A 71 17.42 0.15 7.73
C TYR A 71 17.52 1.17 6.58
N ASN A 72 16.58 2.12 6.54
CA ASN A 72 16.53 3.22 5.57
C ASN A 72 16.56 4.58 6.31
N HIS A 73 17.59 4.82 7.11
CA HIS A 73 17.69 6.00 7.97
C HIS A 73 17.82 7.33 7.21
N LYS A 74 18.25 7.28 5.94
CA LYS A 74 18.40 8.46 5.09
C LYS A 74 17.10 8.76 4.37
N GLU A 75 16.52 9.92 4.61
CA GLU A 75 15.30 10.38 3.95
C GLU A 75 15.40 10.35 2.43
N ALA A 76 16.57 10.69 1.86
CA ALA A 76 16.83 10.63 0.42
C ALA A 76 16.67 9.23 -0.20
N VAL A 77 16.91 8.15 0.57
CA VAL A 77 16.70 6.78 0.10
C VAL A 77 15.20 6.49 0.01
N VAL A 78 14.43 6.96 0.98
CA VAL A 78 12.97 6.85 1.02
C VAL A 78 12.37 7.67 -0.11
N GLU A 79 12.87 8.88 -0.32
CA GLU A 79 12.47 9.76 -1.40
C GLU A 79 12.66 9.08 -2.76
N ALA A 80 13.78 8.39 -2.98
CA ALA A 80 14.02 7.63 -4.20
C ALA A 80 13.03 6.46 -4.38
N TYR A 81 12.57 5.82 -3.30
CA TYR A 81 11.51 4.79 -3.37
C TYR A 81 10.12 5.40 -3.61
N MET A 82 9.87 6.59 -3.07
CA MET A 82 8.57 7.26 -3.18
C MET A 82 8.41 8.03 -4.49
N GLU A 83 9.48 8.54 -5.08
CA GLU A 83 9.47 9.35 -6.31
C GLU A 83 8.63 8.68 -7.42
N PRO A 84 8.81 7.38 -7.75
CA PRO A 84 7.99 6.73 -8.76
C PRO A 84 6.50 6.73 -8.42
N VAL A 85 6.14 6.55 -7.16
CA VAL A 85 4.75 6.49 -6.72
C VAL A 85 4.13 7.89 -6.79
N VAL A 86 4.72 8.86 -6.10
CA VAL A 86 4.12 10.20 -5.93
C VAL A 86 4.07 11.00 -7.23
N GLN A 87 5.01 10.76 -8.14
CA GLN A 87 5.03 11.41 -9.46
C GLN A 87 4.07 10.74 -10.44
N SER A 88 3.91 9.41 -10.38
CA SER A 88 3.11 8.66 -11.37
C SER A 88 1.62 8.61 -11.04
N MET A 89 1.27 8.48 -9.76
CA MET A 89 -0.12 8.31 -9.30
C MET A 89 -1.11 9.34 -9.87
N PRO A 90 -0.87 10.67 -9.83
CA PRO A 90 -1.82 11.63 -10.39
C PRO A 90 -2.05 11.44 -11.90
N TRP A 91 -1.02 11.02 -12.65
CA TRP A 91 -1.13 10.74 -14.09
C TRP A 91 -1.87 9.44 -14.35
N ILE A 92 -1.59 8.38 -13.58
CA ILE A 92 -2.30 7.10 -13.63
C ILE A 92 -3.80 7.32 -13.38
N LEU A 93 -4.17 8.06 -12.33
CA LEU A 93 -5.56 8.34 -12.02
C LEU A 93 -6.23 9.15 -13.14
N LYS A 94 -5.58 10.21 -13.63
CA LYS A 94 -6.12 11.02 -14.72
C LYS A 94 -6.33 10.23 -16.02
N ARG A 95 -5.47 9.25 -16.29
CA ARG A 95 -5.52 8.40 -17.49
C ARG A 95 -6.66 7.38 -17.48
N TYR A 96 -6.96 6.80 -16.32
CA TYR A 96 -7.88 5.66 -16.20
C TYR A 96 -9.20 5.95 -15.49
N MET A 97 -9.33 7.10 -14.82
CA MET A 97 -10.60 7.54 -14.23
C MET A 97 -11.61 7.96 -15.30
N ALA A 98 -12.90 7.85 -14.97
CA ALA A 98 -13.98 8.29 -15.85
C ALA A 98 -13.82 9.79 -16.22
N PRO A 99 -14.16 10.23 -17.45
CA PRO A 99 -13.88 11.59 -17.92
C PRO A 99 -14.44 12.70 -17.01
N ASN A 100 -15.60 12.46 -16.39
CA ASN A 100 -16.24 13.39 -15.45
C ASN A 100 -15.47 13.54 -14.13
N VAL A 101 -14.64 12.57 -13.76
CA VAL A 101 -13.75 12.62 -12.59
C VAL A 101 -12.39 13.16 -13.01
N ALA A 102 -11.80 12.61 -14.08
CA ALA A 102 -10.47 12.94 -14.57
C ALA A 102 -10.26 14.44 -14.85
N LYS A 103 -11.32 15.15 -15.28
CA LYS A 103 -11.28 16.61 -15.51
C LYS A 103 -10.89 17.42 -14.26
N ASN A 104 -11.16 16.89 -13.07
CA ASN A 104 -10.88 17.55 -11.79
C ASN A 104 -9.59 17.05 -11.14
N ILE A 105 -8.90 16.08 -11.75
CA ILE A 105 -7.67 15.51 -11.21
C ILE A 105 -6.48 16.38 -11.64
N SER A 106 -5.75 16.89 -10.64
CA SER A 106 -4.47 17.55 -10.84
C SER A 106 -3.38 16.55 -11.22
N THR A 107 -2.45 16.98 -12.06
CA THR A 107 -1.23 16.22 -12.39
C THR A 107 -0.03 16.59 -11.52
N THR A 108 -0.23 17.42 -10.50
CA THR A 108 0.80 17.76 -9.50
C THR A 108 1.19 16.52 -8.73
N ALA A 109 2.50 16.33 -8.54
CA ALA A 109 3.04 15.24 -7.73
C ALA A 109 2.43 15.25 -6.32
N TYR A 110 2.20 14.06 -5.78
CA TYR A 110 1.68 13.92 -4.43
C TYR A 110 2.73 14.29 -3.39
N GLY A 111 2.27 14.80 -2.25
CA GLY A 111 3.11 14.89 -1.07
C GLY A 111 3.31 13.50 -0.47
N TRP A 112 4.33 13.36 0.36
CA TRP A 112 4.49 12.19 1.21
C TRP A 112 5.15 12.56 2.53
N ALA A 113 4.95 11.73 3.55
CA ALA A 113 5.82 11.72 4.72
C ALA A 113 5.92 10.33 5.31
N ARG A 114 7.02 10.13 6.03
CA ARG A 114 7.19 9.00 6.92
C ARG A 114 6.60 9.32 8.28
N THR A 115 5.73 8.45 8.75
CA THR A 115 5.10 8.59 10.06
C THR A 115 6.13 8.34 11.16
N GLY A 116 6.26 9.31 12.07
CA GLY A 116 7.10 9.19 13.26
C GLY A 116 6.40 8.49 14.42
N GLY A 117 7.17 7.99 15.38
CA GLY A 117 6.64 7.45 16.64
C GLY A 117 6.00 6.07 16.52
N LEU A 118 6.06 5.40 15.37
CA LEU A 118 5.62 4.02 15.21
C LEU A 118 6.54 3.05 15.94
N TYR A 119 6.00 1.89 16.36
CA TYR A 119 6.81 0.77 16.81
C TYR A 119 7.94 0.46 15.81
N GLN A 120 9.16 0.33 16.34
CA GLN A 120 10.36 0.01 15.57
C GLN A 120 10.75 -1.44 15.83
N ASN A 121 10.69 -2.22 14.77
CA ASN A 121 11.08 -3.61 14.76
C ASN A 121 12.60 -3.75 14.97
N THR A 122 12.98 -4.56 15.95
CA THR A 122 14.37 -4.88 16.27
C THR A 122 14.80 -6.26 15.75
N ARG A 123 13.86 -7.05 15.20
CA ARG A 123 14.06 -8.46 14.83
C ARG A 123 13.95 -8.67 13.32
N ALA A 124 14.85 -9.46 12.75
CA ALA A 124 14.78 -9.79 11.33
C ALA A 124 13.51 -10.61 11.01
N GLY A 125 12.81 -10.26 9.93
CA GLY A 125 11.64 -11.00 9.44
C GLY A 125 10.28 -10.57 10.00
N ASP A 126 10.22 -9.50 10.79
CA ASP A 126 8.97 -8.96 11.37
C ASP A 126 8.36 -7.81 10.55
N CYS A 127 9.05 -7.31 9.54
CA CYS A 127 8.57 -6.21 8.68
C CYS A 127 7.24 -6.54 7.98
N GLY A 128 7.04 -7.79 7.53
CA GLY A 128 5.81 -8.25 6.89
C GLY A 128 4.59 -8.20 7.82
N PRO A 129 4.61 -8.90 8.98
CA PRO A 129 3.56 -8.81 9.99
C PRO A 129 3.30 -7.38 10.46
N CYS A 130 4.33 -6.57 10.68
CA CYS A 130 4.18 -5.17 11.08
C CYS A 130 3.48 -4.34 9.98
N ALA A 131 3.90 -4.46 8.73
CA ALA A 131 3.27 -3.75 7.61
C ALA A 131 1.78 -4.11 7.48
N ALA A 132 1.44 -5.40 7.53
CA ALA A 132 0.04 -5.83 7.50
C ALA A 132 -0.76 -5.28 8.69
N LYS A 133 -0.17 -5.26 9.88
CA LYS A 133 -0.85 -4.76 11.09
C LYS A 133 -1.04 -3.25 11.07
N PHE A 134 -0.03 -2.49 10.69
CA PHE A 134 -0.13 -1.04 10.56
C PHE A 134 -1.19 -0.64 9.52
N LEU A 135 -1.29 -1.36 8.41
CA LEU A 135 -2.38 -1.19 7.45
C LEU A 135 -3.76 -1.47 8.08
N GLU A 136 -3.92 -2.55 8.85
CA GLU A 136 -5.17 -2.78 9.61
C GLU A 136 -5.47 -1.64 10.58
N MET A 137 -4.51 -1.22 11.40
CA MET A 137 -4.70 -0.16 12.41
C MET A 137 -5.02 1.19 11.77
N HIS A 138 -4.35 1.53 10.66
CA HIS A 138 -4.58 2.77 9.91
C HIS A 138 -6.02 2.84 9.41
N THR A 139 -6.54 1.74 8.84
CA THR A 139 -7.94 1.69 8.37
C THR A 139 -8.98 1.82 9.50
N HIS A 140 -8.59 1.67 10.77
CA HIS A 140 -9.47 1.85 11.92
C HIS A 140 -9.23 3.18 12.65
N GLY A 141 -8.38 4.05 12.12
CA GLY A 141 -8.01 5.30 12.78
C GLY A 141 -7.18 5.13 14.06
N LEU A 142 -6.55 3.96 14.25
CA LEU A 142 -5.76 3.62 15.45
C LEU A 142 -4.29 4.04 15.30
N HIS A 143 -4.07 5.29 14.89
CA HIS A 143 -2.74 5.79 14.54
C HIS A 143 -1.85 5.91 15.78
N GLU A 144 -2.39 6.43 16.89
CA GLU A 144 -1.63 6.63 18.13
C GLU A 144 -1.22 5.29 18.75
N GLU A 145 -2.09 4.29 18.66
CA GLU A 145 -1.87 2.96 19.23
C GLU A 145 -0.76 2.19 18.49
N MET A 146 -0.42 2.53 17.25
CA MET A 146 0.70 1.90 16.53
C MET A 146 2.04 2.07 17.25
N SER A 147 2.18 3.13 18.05
CA SER A 147 3.35 3.39 18.88
C SER A 147 3.47 2.46 20.09
N THR A 148 2.34 1.89 20.52
CA THR A 148 2.24 1.06 21.73
C THR A 148 2.46 -0.43 21.49
N VAL A 149 2.59 -0.83 20.22
CA VAL A 149 2.91 -2.20 19.82
C VAL A 149 4.25 -2.61 20.44
N ILE A 150 4.32 -3.85 20.93
CA ILE A 150 5.55 -4.46 21.44
C ILE A 150 5.86 -5.78 20.72
N ASP A 151 7.08 -6.29 20.86
CA ASP A 151 7.53 -7.55 20.25
C ASP A 151 6.56 -8.72 20.50
N GLN A 152 5.99 -8.81 21.70
CA GLN A 152 5.01 -9.85 22.05
C GLN A 152 3.72 -9.75 21.24
N ASP A 153 3.29 -8.54 20.88
CA ASP A 153 2.15 -8.36 20.00
C ASP A 153 2.51 -8.77 18.57
N VAL A 154 3.74 -8.50 18.12
CA VAL A 154 4.23 -8.97 16.82
C VAL A 154 4.24 -10.49 16.74
N ASP A 155 4.64 -11.19 17.81
CA ASP A 155 4.56 -12.65 17.88
C ASP A 155 3.11 -13.14 17.70
N ARG A 156 2.16 -12.50 18.38
CA ARG A 156 0.73 -12.80 18.22
C ARG A 156 0.22 -12.49 16.81
N PHE A 157 0.70 -11.42 16.18
CA PHE A 157 0.35 -11.10 14.79
C PHE A 157 0.83 -12.19 13.84
N ARG A 158 2.06 -12.68 14.02
CA ARG A 158 2.64 -13.79 13.23
C ARG A 158 1.80 -15.05 13.36
N GLU A 159 1.50 -15.47 14.58
CA GLU A 159 0.65 -16.63 14.85
C GLU A 159 -0.71 -16.48 14.16
N LYS A 160 -1.35 -15.32 14.33
CA LYS A 160 -2.68 -15.10 13.78
C LYS A 160 -2.68 -15.09 12.26
N TYR A 161 -1.74 -14.41 11.62
CA TYR A 161 -1.64 -14.38 10.16
C TYR A 161 -1.25 -15.73 9.57
N ALA A 162 -0.41 -16.52 10.26
CA ALA A 162 -0.08 -17.87 9.83
C ALA A 162 -1.33 -18.76 9.82
N MET A 163 -2.14 -18.71 10.89
CA MET A 163 -3.40 -19.45 10.97
C MET A 163 -4.41 -18.97 9.93
N ASP A 164 -4.57 -17.66 9.74
CA ASP A 164 -5.49 -17.13 8.74
C ASP A 164 -5.08 -17.54 7.32
N CYS A 165 -3.78 -17.57 7.01
CA CYS A 165 -3.26 -18.09 5.74
C CYS A 165 -3.52 -19.60 5.60
N TYR A 166 -3.26 -20.39 6.66
CA TYR A 166 -3.53 -21.83 6.64
C TYR A 166 -5.01 -22.11 6.35
N GLU A 167 -5.93 -21.46 7.06
CA GLU A 167 -7.37 -21.61 6.82
C GLU A 167 -7.78 -21.24 5.40
N GLU A 168 -7.16 -20.20 4.82
CA GLU A 168 -7.49 -19.73 3.48
C GLU A 168 -7.03 -20.69 2.38
N PHE A 169 -5.80 -21.19 2.49
CA PHE A 169 -5.15 -21.96 1.41
C PHE A 169 -5.15 -23.47 1.61
N VAL A 170 -5.31 -23.95 2.86
CA VAL A 170 -5.16 -25.37 3.22
C VAL A 170 -6.38 -25.89 3.98
N GLY A 171 -6.88 -25.15 4.98
CA GLY A 171 -7.90 -25.60 5.93
C GLY A 171 -9.33 -25.68 5.39
N LYS A 172 -9.60 -25.18 4.18
CA LYS A 172 -10.89 -25.34 3.50
C LYS A 172 -10.82 -26.55 2.55
N GLU A 173 -11.17 -27.75 3.03
CA GLU A 173 -11.32 -28.94 2.16
C GLU A 173 -12.32 -28.74 1.01
N ASN A 174 -13.27 -27.80 1.14
CA ASN A 174 -14.31 -27.53 0.13
C ASN A 174 -14.01 -26.39 -0.86
N VAL A 175 -12.79 -25.83 -0.89
CA VAL A 175 -12.38 -24.85 -1.92
C VAL A 175 -11.11 -25.29 -2.66
N ALA A 176 -10.71 -26.57 -2.52
CA ALA A 176 -9.72 -27.18 -3.39
C ALA A 176 -10.42 -27.84 -4.58
N ASN A 177 -10.13 -27.32 -5.78
CA ASN A 177 -10.50 -27.82 -7.11
C ASN A 177 -11.97 -27.67 -7.55
N LYS A 178 -12.31 -26.48 -8.05
CA LYS A 178 -12.97 -26.33 -9.36
C LYS A 178 -12.34 -25.19 -10.14
#